data_AF-A0A327NBG4-F1
#
_entry.id   AF-A0A327NBG4-F1
#
_cell.length_a   1.000
_cell.length_b   1.000
_cell.length_c   1.000
_cell.angle_alpha   90.00
_cell.angle_beta   90.00
_cell.angle_gamma   90.00
#
_symmetry.space_group_name_H-M   'P 1'
#
loop_
_entity.id
_entity.type
_entity.pdbx_description
1 polymer ?
#
loop_
_entity_poly.entity_id
_entity_poly.type
_entity_poly.pdbx_seq_one_letter_code
_entity_poly.pdbx_strand_id
1 'polypeptide(L)'
;MEKSEYIQYLFDLKCHTSLGERLRELLIFAVHDDFSVEMVGGKINLSALCRTLQCDRQLFYPGRGNEELAGLIAWANSNTTQLNQHSQSSTKSKKIRSRYKSEFQRLATENSKLRADLLKFSSIEECLLSGKIISLPPC
;
A
#
# COMPACT_ATOMS: atom_id res chain seq x y z
N MET A 1 11.24 -15.66 17.32
CA MET A 1 9.98 -14.92 17.15
C MET A 1 9.44 -15.23 15.77
N GLU A 2 8.24 -15.81 15.73
CA GLU A 2 7.54 -16.08 14.49
C GLU A 2 7.05 -14.77 13.84
N LYS A 3 6.82 -14.77 12.53
CA LYS A 3 6.38 -13.58 11.78
C LYS A 3 5.07 -12.99 12.32
N SER A 4 4.17 -13.85 12.80
CA SER A 4 2.91 -13.49 13.46
C SER A 4 3.14 -12.72 14.76
N GLU A 5 4.06 -13.18 15.61
CA GLU A 5 4.43 -12.55 16.88
C GLU A 5 5.08 -11.18 16.64
N TYR A 6 5.90 -11.03 15.59
CA TYR A 6 6.50 -9.75 15.19
C TYR A 6 5.45 -8.69 14.87
N ILE A 7 4.47 -9.07 14.04
CA ILE A 7 3.40 -8.18 13.62
C ILE A 7 2.49 -7.84 14.80
N GLN A 8 2.14 -8.83 15.63
CA GLN A 8 1.30 -8.61 16.80
C GLN A 8 1.95 -7.63 17.78
N TYR A 9 3.24 -7.78 18.04
CA TYR A 9 3.99 -6.82 18.86
C TYR A 9 3.93 -5.39 18.29
N LEU A 10 4.12 -5.23 16.97
CA LEU A 10 4.00 -3.92 16.33
C LEU A 10 2.59 -3.35 16.44
N PHE A 11 1.53 -4.15 16.35
CA PHE A 11 0.17 -3.66 16.54
C PHE A 11 -0.10 -3.21 17.99
N ASP A 12 0.40 -3.95 18.96
CA ASP A 12 0.20 -3.68 20.39
C ASP A 12 1.05 -2.53 20.92
N LEU A 13 2.11 -2.15 20.20
CA LEU A 13 2.99 -1.06 20.57
C LEU A 13 2.25 0.27 20.48
N LYS A 14 2.07 0.94 21.63
CA LYS A 14 1.51 2.28 21.69
C LYS A 14 2.56 3.30 21.26
N CYS A 15 2.29 3.99 20.16
CA CYS A 15 3.05 5.16 19.74
C CYS A 15 2.42 6.42 20.33
N HIS A 16 3.24 7.33 20.85
CA HIS A 16 2.79 8.58 21.44
C HIS A 16 2.92 9.75 20.45
N THR A 17 3.50 9.50 19.29
CA THR A 17 3.69 10.50 18.23
C THR A 17 3.16 10.02 16.90
N SER A 18 2.63 10.94 16.09
CA SER A 18 2.16 10.65 14.74
C SER A 18 3.28 10.11 13.84
N LEU A 19 4.52 10.53 14.07
CA LEU A 19 5.68 9.99 13.36
C LEU A 19 5.99 8.55 13.79
N GLY A 20 5.79 8.21 15.07
CA GLY A 20 5.91 6.85 15.58
C GLY A 20 4.85 5.93 14.99
N GLU A 21 3.60 6.38 14.92
CA GLU A 21 2.51 5.64 14.28
C GLU A 21 2.82 5.33 12.81
N ARG A 22 3.28 6.34 12.06
CA ARG A 22 3.68 6.18 10.64
C ARG A 22 4.87 5.26 10.47
N LEU A 23 5.86 5.32 11.37
CA LEU A 23 7.00 4.41 11.36
C LEU A 23 6.55 2.96 11.61
N ARG A 24 5.69 2.76 12.61
CA ARG A 24 5.11 1.46 12.97
C ARG A 24 4.32 0.86 11.81
N GLU A 25 3.45 1.64 11.18
CA GLU A 25 2.73 1.23 9.97
C GLU A 25 3.68 0.80 8.85
N LEU A 26 4.73 1.59 8.59
CA LEU A 26 5.72 1.27 7.56
C LEU A 26 6.45 -0.04 7.86
N LEU A 27 6.78 -0.31 9.13
CA LEU A 27 7.39 -1.57 9.55
C LEU A 27 6.41 -2.75 9.42
N ILE A 28 5.13 -2.57 9.74
CA ILE A 28 4.09 -3.59 9.51
C ILE A 28 3.98 -3.88 8.02
N PHE A 29 3.92 -2.84 7.17
CA PHE A 29 3.91 -2.99 5.71
C PHE A 29 5.15 -3.71 5.19
N ALA A 30 6.33 -3.45 5.76
CA ALA A 30 7.56 -4.12 5.37
C ALA A 30 7.55 -5.62 5.64
N VAL A 31 6.83 -6.06 6.69
CA VAL A 31 6.73 -7.47 7.05
C VAL A 31 5.57 -8.16 6.35
N HIS A 32 4.41 -7.49 6.25
CA HIS A 32 3.21 -8.07 5.66
C HIS A 32 3.24 -8.05 4.14
N ASP A 33 3.63 -6.91 3.56
CA ASP A 33 3.55 -6.65 2.12
C ASP A 33 4.92 -6.73 1.43
N ASP A 34 4.90 -6.62 0.10
CA ASP A 34 6.06 -6.61 -0.80
C ASP A 34 6.86 -5.28 -0.71
N PHE A 35 6.83 -4.61 0.45
CA PHE A 35 7.54 -3.36 0.69
C PHE A 35 8.93 -3.65 1.25
N SER A 36 9.97 -3.47 0.44
CA SER A 36 11.34 -3.62 0.90
C SER A 36 11.81 -2.34 1.58
N VAL A 37 12.20 -2.45 2.84
CA VAL A 37 12.97 -1.40 3.51
C VAL A 37 14.40 -1.45 2.97
N GLU A 38 14.94 -0.30 2.57
CA GLU A 38 16.35 -0.23 2.17
C GLU A 38 17.25 -0.49 3.37
N MET A 39 18.27 -1.32 3.17
CA MET A 39 19.22 -1.73 4.21
C MET A 39 20.64 -1.36 3.80
N VAL A 40 21.46 -0.89 4.74
CA VAL A 40 22.90 -0.62 4.56
C VAL A 40 23.66 -1.23 5.74
N GLY A 41 24.61 -2.12 5.46
CA GLY A 41 25.39 -2.79 6.49
C GLY A 41 24.55 -3.66 7.44
N GLY A 42 23.48 -4.29 6.93
CA GLY A 42 22.57 -5.13 7.73
C GLY A 42 21.60 -4.36 8.64
N LYS A 43 21.57 -3.02 8.55
CA LYS A 43 20.66 -2.16 9.30
C LYS A 43 19.77 -1.35 8.35
N ILE A 44 18.65 -0.86 8.86
CA ILE A 44 17.74 0.03 8.14
C ILE A 44 18.49 1.29 7.69
N ASN A 45 18.39 1.60 6.40
CA ASN A 45 18.92 2.83 5.83
C ASN A 45 18.07 4.01 6.30
N LEU A 46 18.52 4.67 7.37
CA LEU A 46 17.81 5.82 7.93
C LEU A 46 17.64 6.96 6.92
N SER A 47 18.58 7.15 5.98
CA SER A 47 18.44 8.21 4.98
C SER A 47 17.29 7.92 4.00
N ALA A 48 17.10 6.67 3.60
CA ALA A 48 15.96 6.28 2.77
C ALA A 48 14.65 6.36 3.55
N LEU A 49 14.63 5.86 4.78
CA LEU A 49 13.48 5.93 5.67
C LEU A 49 13.02 7.38 5.92
N CYS A 50 13.96 8.30 6.16
CA CYS A 50 13.68 9.72 6.38
C CYS A 50 13.02 10.38 5.17
N ARG A 51 13.38 9.96 3.94
CA ARG A 51 12.70 10.46 2.73
C ARG A 51 11.25 9.99 2.66
N THR A 52 10.98 8.74 3.02
CA THR A 52 9.62 8.18 3.03
C THR A 52 8.76 8.81 4.12
N LEU A 53 9.31 9.01 5.32
CA LEU A 53 8.59 9.59 6.46
C LEU A 53 8.56 11.12 6.45
N GLN A 54 9.36 11.76 5.57
CA GLN A 54 9.56 13.21 5.50
C GLN A 54 9.99 13.80 6.85
N CYS A 55 11.07 13.27 7.41
CA CYS A 55 11.57 13.66 8.73
C CYS A 55 13.10 13.75 8.77
N ASP A 56 13.65 14.36 9.82
CA ASP A 56 15.10 14.47 10.02
C ASP A 56 15.67 13.17 10.61
N ARG A 57 16.82 12.75 10.10
CA ARG A 57 17.56 11.58 10.57
C ARG A 57 17.98 11.68 12.03
N GLN A 58 18.20 12.89 12.56
CA GLN A 58 18.56 13.12 13.96
C GLN A 58 17.50 12.56 14.94
N LEU A 59 16.24 12.45 14.50
CA LEU A 59 15.13 11.96 15.32
C LEU A 59 15.27 10.49 15.73
N PHE A 60 16.07 9.70 15.03
CA PHE A 60 16.26 8.27 15.29
C PHE A 60 17.51 7.95 16.13
N TYR A 61 18.26 8.97 16.57
CA TYR A 61 19.45 8.77 17.39
C TYR A 61 19.14 8.92 18.90
N PRO A 62 19.55 7.96 19.74
CA PRO A 62 19.41 8.07 21.19
C PRO A 62 20.01 9.36 21.74
N GLY A 63 19.34 10.00 22.70
CA GLY A 63 19.82 11.22 23.36
C GLY A 63 19.85 12.50 22.51
N ARG A 64 19.40 12.45 21.25
CA ARG A 64 19.23 13.65 20.39
C ARG A 64 17.81 13.78 19.86
N GLY A 65 17.23 12.65 19.46
CA GLY A 65 15.95 12.58 18.81
C GLY A 65 14.83 12.17 19.75
N ASN A 66 13.85 11.48 19.17
CA ASN A 66 12.75 10.90 19.91
C ASN A 66 13.10 9.47 20.33
N GLU A 67 13.14 9.22 21.64
CA GLU A 67 13.47 7.92 22.21
C GLU A 67 12.54 6.79 21.75
N GLU A 68 11.26 7.08 21.49
CA GLU A 68 10.31 6.13 20.92
C GLU A 68 10.75 5.68 19.52
N LEU A 69 11.12 6.63 18.66
CA LEU A 69 11.56 6.35 17.29
C LEU A 69 12.92 5.64 17.27
N ALA A 70 13.84 6.06 18.14
CA ALA A 70 15.13 5.39 18.32
C ALA A 70 14.94 3.94 18.80
N GLY A 71 14.02 3.72 19.76
CA GLY A 71 13.67 2.40 20.26
C GLY A 71 13.05 1.50 19.20
N LEU A 72 12.08 2.02 18.43
CA LEU A 72 11.45 1.31 17.32
C LEU A 72 12.46 0.89 16.26
N ILE A 73 13.38 1.78 15.87
CA ILE A 73 14.44 1.47 14.90
C ILE A 73 15.45 0.48 15.46
N ALA A 74 15.85 0.62 16.73
CA ALA A 74 16.76 -0.33 17.36
C ALA A 74 16.13 -1.73 17.37
N TRP A 75 14.86 -1.83 17.78
CA TRP A 75 14.12 -3.08 17.78
C TRP A 75 13.97 -3.67 16.37
N ALA A 76 13.62 -2.85 15.38
CA ALA A 76 13.50 -3.29 13.99
C ALA A 76 14.84 -3.80 13.43
N ASN A 77 15.95 -3.12 13.78
CA ASN A 77 17.30 -3.54 13.43
C ASN A 77 17.75 -4.85 14.11
N SER A 78 17.22 -5.17 15.28
CA SER A 78 17.44 -6.47 15.94
C SER A 78 16.68 -7.61 15.27
N ASN A 79 15.71 -7.30 14.41
CA ASN A 79 14.79 -8.26 13.79
C ASN A 79 14.79 -8.17 12.26
N THR A 80 15.92 -7.79 11.67
CA THR A 80 16.05 -7.52 10.22
C THR A 80 15.79 -8.72 9.33
N THR A 81 15.93 -9.93 9.86
CA THR A 81 15.56 -11.17 9.15
C THR A 81 14.07 -11.22 8.83
N GLN A 82 13.20 -10.68 9.70
CA GLN A 82 11.76 -10.61 9.44
C GLN A 82 11.41 -9.55 8.39
N LEU A 83 12.17 -8.44 8.37
CA LEU A 83 12.01 -7.36 7.38
C LEU A 83 12.54 -7.74 5.99
N ASN A 84 13.56 -8.59 5.91
CA ASN A 84 14.21 -8.96 4.64
C ASN A 84 13.67 -10.23 3.98
N GLN A 85 12.76 -10.98 4.62
CA GLN A 85 12.20 -12.23 4.08
C GLN A 85 11.52 -12.07 2.71
N HIS A 86 11.04 -10.86 2.37
CA HIS A 86 10.37 -10.59 1.10
C HIS A 86 11.31 -10.27 -0.07
N SER A 87 12.59 -10.01 0.18
CA SER A 87 13.57 -9.71 -0.89
C SER A 87 13.78 -10.88 -1.87
N GLN A 88 13.41 -12.11 -1.49
CA GLN A 88 13.48 -13.32 -2.33
C GLN A 88 12.14 -13.72 -2.99
N SER A 89 11.02 -13.06 -2.67
CA SER A 89 9.68 -13.38 -3.18
C SER A 89 9.24 -12.50 -4.38
N SER A 90 10.01 -11.45 -4.68
CA SER A 90 9.63 -10.33 -5.56
C SER A 90 9.21 -10.68 -7.00
N THR A 91 9.54 -11.87 -7.52
CA THR A 91 9.16 -12.29 -8.88
C THR A 91 7.75 -12.86 -8.97
N LYS A 92 7.25 -13.54 -7.92
CA LYS A 92 5.88 -14.10 -7.91
C LYS A 92 4.86 -13.01 -7.63
N SER A 93 5.13 -12.16 -6.65
CA SER A 93 4.26 -11.05 -6.26
C SER A 93 4.10 -9.98 -7.35
N LYS A 94 5.16 -9.67 -8.11
CA LYS A 94 5.07 -8.77 -9.29
C LYS A 94 4.14 -9.30 -10.37
N LYS A 95 4.21 -10.60 -10.69
CA LYS A 95 3.33 -11.24 -11.69
C LYS A 95 1.87 -11.26 -11.25
N ILE A 96 1.62 -11.51 -9.96
CA ILE A 96 0.28 -11.50 -9.38
C ILE A 96 -0.28 -10.07 -9.40
N ARG A 97 0.51 -9.06 -9.02
CA ARG A 97 0.10 -7.65 -9.05
C ARG A 97 -0.15 -7.15 -10.48
N SER A 98 0.68 -7.53 -11.45
CA SER A 98 0.43 -7.18 -12.86
C SER A 98 -0.87 -7.82 -13.35
N ARG A 99 -1.15 -9.07 -12.98
CA ARG A 99 -2.40 -9.76 -13.32
C ARG A 99 -3.61 -9.06 -12.70
N TYR A 100 -3.58 -8.74 -11.41
CA TYR A 100 -4.68 -8.02 -10.75
C TYR A 100 -4.88 -6.62 -11.33
N LYS A 101 -3.81 -5.91 -11.69
CA LYS A 101 -3.92 -4.60 -12.34
C LYS A 101 -4.61 -4.71 -13.71
N SER A 102 -4.25 -5.71 -14.50
CA SER A 102 -4.88 -5.98 -15.80
C SER A 102 -6.35 -6.38 -15.65
N GLU A 103 -6.66 -7.27 -14.70
CA GLU A 103 -8.05 -7.68 -14.43
C GLU A 103 -8.90 -6.51 -13.93
N PHE A 104 -8.35 -5.66 -13.06
CA PHE A 104 -9.02 -4.45 -12.60
C PHE A 104 -9.29 -3.47 -13.74
N GLN A 105 -8.32 -3.20 -14.62
CA GLN A 105 -8.52 -2.34 -15.79
C GLN A 105 -9.57 -2.90 -16.75
N ARG A 106 -9.58 -4.22 -16.95
CA ARG A 106 -10.59 -4.91 -17.75
C ARG A 106 -11.98 -4.71 -17.15
N LEU A 107 -12.14 -4.98 -15.85
CA LEU A 107 -13.41 -4.81 -15.15
C LEU A 107 -13.87 -3.36 -15.13
N ALA A 108 -12.98 -2.39 -14.96
CA ALA A 108 -13.30 -0.96 -15.01
C ALA A 108 -13.81 -0.54 -16.40
N THR A 109 -13.19 -1.06 -17.46
CA THR A 109 -13.62 -0.82 -18.84
C THR A 109 -15.00 -1.43 -19.11
N GLU A 110 -15.22 -2.66 -18.67
CA GLU A 110 -16.50 -3.35 -18.79
C GLU A 110 -17.61 -2.62 -18.03
N ASN A 111 -17.33 -2.16 -16.80
CA ASN A 111 -18.26 -1.34 -16.02
C ASN A 111 -18.62 -0.04 -16.74
N SER A 112 -17.64 0.62 -17.36
CA SER A 112 -17.89 1.84 -18.13
C SER A 112 -18.77 1.59 -19.35
N LYS A 113 -18.57 0.46 -20.05
CA LYS A 113 -19.42 0.07 -21.19
C LYS A 113 -20.84 -0.22 -20.74
N LEU A 114 -21.02 -1.05 -19.70
CA LEU A 114 -22.33 -1.38 -19.16
C LEU A 114 -23.10 -0.13 -18.69
N ARG A 115 -22.41 0.83 -18.06
CA ARG A 115 -23.01 2.12 -17.69
C ARG A 115 -23.47 2.92 -18.92
N ALA A 116 -22.65 2.97 -19.97
CA ALA A 116 -23.02 3.65 -21.21
C ALA A 116 -24.22 2.97 -21.90
N ASP A 117 -24.28 1.64 -21.89
CA ASP A 117 -25.39 0.89 -22.47
C ASP A 117 -26.68 1.07 -21.65
N LEU A 118 -26.62 1.07 -20.31
CA LEU A 118 -27.76 1.40 -19.46
C LEU A 118 -28.30 2.81 -19.70
N LEU A 119 -27.42 3.79 -19.90
CA LEU A 119 -27.80 5.16 -20.28
C LEU A 119 -28.50 5.22 -21.65
N LYS A 120 -28.02 4.44 -22.63
CA LYS A 120 -28.68 4.34 -23.93
C LYS A 120 -30.05 3.68 -23.82
N PHE A 121 -30.16 2.57 -23.11
CA PHE A 121 -31.44 1.87 -22.95
C PHE A 121 -32.47 2.68 -22.19
N SER A 122 -32.08 3.37 -21.10
CA SER A 122 -32.98 4.29 -20.38
C SER A 122 -33.46 5.45 -21.27
N SER A 123 -32.57 6.02 -22.10
CA SER A 123 -32.98 7.05 -23.07
C SER A 123 -33.93 6.52 -24.14
N ILE A 124 -33.73 5.30 -24.63
CA ILE A 124 -34.65 4.64 -25.58
C ILE A 124 -36.01 4.40 -24.90
N GLU A 125 -36.03 3.92 -23.66
CA GLU A 125 -37.25 3.69 -22.89
C GLU A 125 -38.04 5.00 -22.69
N GLU A 126 -37.38 6.11 -22.34
CA GLU A 126 -38.02 7.43 -22.26
C GLU A 126 -38.56 7.91 -23.61
N CYS A 127 -37.87 7.63 -24.72
CA CYS A 127 -38.34 7.98 -26.06
C CYS A 127 -39.57 7.17 -26.47
N LEU A 128 -39.58 5.86 -26.17
CA LEU A 128 -40.71 4.97 -26.41
C LEU A 128 -41.93 5.37 -25.56
N LEU A 129 -41.73 5.73 -24.29
CA LEU A 129 -42.80 6.19 -23.39
C LEU A 129 -43.33 7.59 -23.75
N SER A 130 -42.51 8.46 -24.36
CA SER A 130 -42.91 9.82 -24.77
C SER A 130 -43.45 9.92 -26.20
N GLY A 131 -43.47 8.82 -26.97
CA GLY A 131 -44.01 8.78 -28.33
C GLY A 131 -43.16 9.51 -29.39
N LYS A 132 -41.88 9.81 -29.11
CA LYS A 132 -40.97 10.47 -30.06
C LYS A 132 -40.28 9.43 -30.98
N ILE A 133 -40.21 9.74 -32.29
CA ILE A 133 -39.58 8.88 -33.31
C ILE A 133 -38.06 8.81 -33.07
N ILE A 134 -37.52 7.60 -32.99
CA ILE A 134 -36.10 7.33 -32.78
C ILE A 134 -35.36 7.40 -34.12
N SER A 135 -34.35 8.27 -34.25
CA SER A 135 -33.32 8.15 -35.30
C SER A 135 -32.10 7.46 -34.71
N LEU A 136 -31.87 6.20 -35.06
CA LEU A 136 -30.66 5.48 -34.65
C LEU A 136 -29.44 6.01 -35.42
N PRO A 137 -28.28 6.23 -34.77
CA PRO A 137 -27.05 6.56 -35.49
C PRO A 137 -26.58 5.37 -36.33
N PRO A 138 -25.95 5.62 -37.51
CA PRO A 138 -25.51 4.55 -38.40
C PRO A 138 -24.35 3.73 -37.79
N CYS A 139 -24.32 2.45 -38.15
CA CYS A 139 -23.32 1.45 -37.77
C CYS A 139 -21.89 1.82 -38.16
#